data_AF-A0AA88GBA5-F1
#
_entry.id   AF-A0AA88GBA5-F1
#
_cell.length_a   1.000
_cell.length_b   1.000
_cell.length_c   1.000
_cell.angle_alpha   90.00
_cell.angle_beta   90.00
_cell.angle_gamma   90.00
#
_symmetry.space_group_name_H-M   'P 1'
#
loop_
_entity.id
_entity.type
_entity.pdbx_description
1 polymer ?
#
loop_
_entity_poly.entity_id
_entity_poly.type
_entity_poly.pdbx_seq_one_letter_code
_entity_poly.pdbx_strand_id
1 'polypeptide(L)'
;MSNSALPTTQQQYSPAVLHYVRKYDMKPHVEGGFYSEIFRNPLTTCFSSPKESLSDDAAATSEHERSLSTSIFYLLAANDFSCFHKIKAFEQWHYYCGNSSLIVHVLDGRSDDKKYGKFILNNHCWTQQDSSENSVRHLNHEGNLLTPVYGNCKNDMKQVLLNQTFVDISCIVPPDCWFAAELLNKEEDRFVMSGCTCSFGFDFKDFETGKREQLLREFCGTDGITEENKELAALITRLTRE
;
A
#
# COMPACT_ATOMS: atom_id res chain seq x y z
N MET A 1 -6.09 -15.22 35.61
CA MET A 1 -5.58 -14.75 34.30
C MET A 1 -5.79 -13.24 34.29
N SER A 2 -4.70 -12.46 34.28
CA SER A 2 -4.74 -11.02 34.56
C SER A 2 -5.41 -10.24 33.43
N ASN A 3 -6.51 -9.58 33.74
CA ASN A 3 -7.05 -8.47 32.94
C ASN A 3 -6.09 -7.27 33.08
N SER A 4 -5.02 -7.24 32.29
CA SER A 4 -4.30 -5.98 32.06
C SER A 4 -5.12 -5.16 31.07
N ALA A 5 -5.63 -4.01 31.52
CA ALA A 5 -6.29 -3.05 30.64
C ALA A 5 -5.36 -2.72 29.44
N LEU A 6 -5.93 -2.65 28.23
CA LEU A 6 -5.18 -2.31 27.04
C LEU A 6 -4.62 -0.87 27.17
N PRO A 7 -3.41 -0.57 26.64
CA PRO A 7 -2.86 0.78 26.63
C PRO A 7 -3.88 1.79 26.08
N THR A 8 -3.86 3.03 26.56
CA THR A 8 -4.83 4.08 26.19
C THR A 8 -4.94 4.31 24.67
N THR A 9 -3.84 4.08 23.93
CA THR A 9 -3.79 4.12 22.46
C THR A 9 -4.61 3.04 21.76
N GLN A 10 -5.04 1.98 22.47
CA GLN A 10 -5.84 0.88 21.93
C GLN A 10 -7.34 1.02 22.22
N GLN A 11 -7.77 1.97 23.05
CA GLN A 11 -9.19 2.17 23.39
C GLN A 11 -10.03 2.68 22.22
N GLN A 12 -9.40 3.16 21.15
CA GLN A 12 -10.06 3.70 19.95
C GLN A 12 -10.38 2.66 18.87
N TYR A 13 -10.03 1.38 19.06
CA TYR A 13 -10.21 0.35 18.03
C TYR A 13 -11.32 -0.63 18.38
N SER A 14 -12.00 -1.13 17.35
CA SER A 14 -13.07 -2.10 17.52
C SER A 14 -12.58 -3.42 18.15
N PRO A 15 -13.46 -4.19 18.83
CA PRO A 15 -13.09 -5.50 19.40
C PRO A 15 -12.49 -6.46 18.36
N ALA A 16 -12.93 -6.37 17.10
CA ALA A 16 -12.41 -7.18 16.00
C ALA A 16 -10.94 -6.83 15.68
N VAL A 17 -10.61 -5.54 15.58
CA VAL A 17 -9.22 -5.08 15.41
C VAL A 17 -8.35 -5.57 16.57
N LEU A 18 -8.81 -5.34 17.80
CA LEU A 18 -8.05 -5.70 19.00
C LEU A 18 -7.88 -7.22 19.15
N HIS A 19 -8.83 -8.02 18.65
CA HIS A 19 -8.69 -9.48 18.58
C HIS A 19 -7.48 -9.86 17.72
N TYR A 20 -7.36 -9.31 16.51
CA TYR A 20 -6.26 -9.62 15.61
C TYR A 20 -4.91 -9.12 16.11
N VAL A 21 -4.86 -7.89 16.62
CA VAL A 21 -3.64 -7.31 17.21
C VAL A 21 -3.09 -8.22 18.30
N ARG A 22 -3.93 -8.71 19.21
CA ARG A 22 -3.51 -9.66 20.26
C ARG A 22 -3.15 -11.05 19.71
N LYS A 23 -3.96 -11.57 18.79
CA LYS A 23 -3.79 -12.94 18.25
C LYS A 23 -2.47 -13.11 17.52
N TYR A 24 -2.02 -12.10 16.79
CA TYR A 24 -0.82 -12.14 15.95
C TYR A 24 0.34 -11.31 16.50
N ASP A 25 0.27 -10.89 17.78
CA ASP A 25 1.29 -10.05 18.44
C ASP A 25 1.70 -8.84 17.60
N MET A 26 0.70 -8.14 17.06
CA MET A 26 0.94 -7.05 16.12
C MET A 26 1.38 -5.78 16.85
N LYS A 27 2.33 -5.07 16.24
CA LYS A 27 2.86 -3.80 16.74
C LYS A 27 2.39 -2.67 15.83
N PRO A 28 2.22 -1.44 16.34
CA PRO A 28 1.98 -0.29 15.49
C PRO A 28 3.10 -0.17 14.44
N HIS A 29 2.74 0.07 13.18
CA HIS A 29 3.72 0.33 12.13
C HIS A 29 4.00 1.83 12.02
N VAL A 30 5.20 2.20 11.58
CA VAL A 30 5.62 3.60 11.45
C VAL A 30 4.80 4.38 10.43
N GLU A 31 4.27 3.69 9.42
CA GLU A 31 3.37 4.30 8.43
C GLU A 31 1.92 4.47 8.93
N GLY A 32 1.56 3.78 10.00
CA GLY A 32 0.17 3.61 10.45
C GLY A 32 -0.28 2.14 10.39
N GLY A 33 -1.41 1.84 11.03
CA GLY A 33 -1.89 0.48 11.19
C GLY A 33 -1.00 -0.36 12.13
N PHE A 34 -1.17 -1.68 12.03
CA PHE A 34 -0.43 -2.66 12.81
C PHE A 34 0.23 -3.68 11.90
N TYR A 35 1.35 -4.23 12.32
CA TYR A 35 2.04 -5.28 11.57
C TYR A 35 2.65 -6.35 12.48
N SER A 36 2.93 -7.52 11.90
CA SER A 36 3.72 -8.59 12.53
C SER A 36 4.48 -9.36 11.45
N GLU A 37 5.81 -9.51 11.60
CA GLU A 37 6.62 -10.31 10.68
C GLU A 37 6.39 -11.79 10.91
N ILE A 38 5.98 -12.50 9.85
CA ILE A 38 5.64 -13.93 9.89
C ILE A 38 6.68 -14.81 9.18
N PHE A 39 7.48 -14.22 8.31
CA PHE A 39 8.52 -14.92 7.58
C PHE A 39 9.66 -13.98 7.18
N ARG A 40 10.89 -14.46 7.32
CA ARG A 40 12.11 -13.87 6.78
C ARG A 40 12.99 -14.99 6.25
N ASN A 41 13.35 -14.93 4.98
CA ASN A 41 14.16 -15.97 4.36
C ASN A 41 15.57 -15.95 4.98
N PRO A 42 16.09 -17.08 5.50
CA PRO A 42 17.43 -17.12 6.08
C PRO A 42 18.55 -16.97 5.03
N LEU A 43 18.25 -17.19 3.74
CA LEU A 43 19.19 -16.91 2.66
C LEU A 43 19.25 -15.41 2.42
N THR A 44 20.48 -14.90 2.28
CA THR A 44 20.76 -13.52 1.94
C THR A 44 21.44 -13.41 0.59
N THR A 45 21.32 -12.25 -0.04
CA THR A 45 22.09 -11.87 -1.23
C THR A 45 22.61 -10.45 -1.06
N CYS A 46 23.74 -10.14 -1.72
CA CYS A 46 24.17 -8.77 -1.89
C CYS A 46 23.12 -8.02 -2.70
N PHE A 47 22.61 -6.93 -2.15
CA PHE A 47 21.72 -6.02 -2.86
C PHE A 47 22.48 -4.75 -3.21
N SER A 48 22.45 -4.39 -4.49
CA SER A 48 22.99 -3.14 -5.01
C SER A 48 21.86 -2.33 -5.61
N SER A 49 21.54 -1.17 -5.03
CA SER A 49 20.67 -0.20 -5.70
C SER A 49 21.45 0.53 -6.80
N PRO A 50 20.84 0.82 -7.96
CA PRO A 50 21.38 1.81 -8.89
C PRO A 50 21.56 3.14 -8.15
N LYS A 51 22.73 3.81 -8.27
CA LYS A 51 22.90 5.18 -7.75
C LYS A 51 22.13 6.14 -8.68
N GLU A 52 21.36 7.06 -8.10
CA GLU A 52 20.62 8.11 -8.82
C GLU A 52 21.51 9.22 -9.45
N SER A 53 22.83 9.10 -9.44
CA SER A 53 23.70 10.04 -10.16
C SER A 53 25.03 9.45 -10.60
N LEU A 54 25.35 9.68 -11.88
CA LEU A 54 26.67 9.51 -12.48
C LEU A 54 27.56 10.65 -11.98
N SER A 55 28.21 10.47 -10.83
CA SER A 55 29.38 11.28 -10.46
C SER A 55 30.61 10.37 -10.50
N ASP A 56 31.59 10.77 -11.31
CA ASP A 56 32.73 9.99 -11.79
C ASP A 56 33.82 9.68 -10.72
N ASP A 57 33.47 9.65 -9.44
CA ASP A 57 34.42 9.28 -8.39
C ASP A 57 34.10 7.88 -7.86
N ALA A 58 35.04 6.96 -8.10
CA ALA A 58 35.05 5.58 -7.60
C ALA A 58 35.01 5.55 -6.06
N ALA A 59 33.83 5.67 -5.48
CA ALA A 59 33.59 5.57 -4.05
C ALA A 59 32.34 4.72 -3.79
N ALA A 60 32.59 3.45 -3.45
CA ALA A 60 31.72 2.43 -2.86
C ALA A 60 30.23 2.41 -3.29
N THR A 61 29.83 1.36 -4.01
CA THR A 61 28.48 0.81 -3.88
C THR A 61 28.23 0.48 -2.41
N SER A 62 27.15 0.98 -1.81
CA SER A 62 26.75 0.54 -0.47
C SER A 62 26.11 -0.84 -0.62
N GLU A 63 26.95 -1.86 -0.77
CA GLU A 63 26.50 -3.24 -0.76
C GLU A 63 26.06 -3.57 0.66
N HIS A 64 24.83 -4.03 0.80
CA HIS A 64 24.34 -4.58 2.05
C HIS A 64 23.63 -5.90 1.77
N GLU A 65 23.74 -6.84 2.69
CA GLU A 65 23.00 -8.09 2.60
C GLU A 65 21.50 -7.83 2.79
N ARG A 66 20.69 -8.48 1.96
CA ARG A 66 19.23 -8.54 2.09
C ARG A 66 18.79 -9.97 2.14
N SER A 67 17.82 -10.26 3.01
CA SER A 67 17.07 -11.51 2.95
C SER A 67 16.42 -11.64 1.55
N LEU A 68 16.30 -12.85 1.02
CA LEU A 68 15.65 -13.04 -0.29
C LEU A 68 14.19 -12.61 -0.30
N SER A 69 13.48 -12.73 0.83
CA SER A 69 12.10 -12.25 0.98
C SER A 69 11.68 -12.15 2.44
N THR A 70 10.68 -11.31 2.69
CA THR A 70 10.00 -11.19 3.98
C THR A 70 8.50 -11.15 3.76
N SER A 71 7.73 -11.62 4.74
CA SER A 71 6.28 -11.47 4.75
C SER A 71 5.79 -11.01 6.11
N ILE A 72 4.79 -10.13 6.11
CA ILE A 72 4.13 -9.60 7.30
C ILE A 72 2.62 -9.83 7.22
N PHE A 73 1.98 -9.94 8.37
CA PHE A 73 0.59 -9.53 8.51
C PHE A 73 0.55 -8.01 8.66
N TYR A 74 -0.41 -7.36 8.00
CA TYR A 74 -0.68 -5.94 8.11
C TYR A 74 -2.17 -5.72 8.37
N LEU A 75 -2.52 -4.87 9.34
CA LEU A 75 -3.90 -4.57 9.68
C LEU A 75 -4.12 -3.06 9.71
N LEU A 76 -5.11 -2.60 8.94
CA LEU A 76 -5.50 -1.20 8.89
C LEU A 76 -6.94 -1.04 9.39
N ALA A 77 -7.14 -0.12 10.32
CA ALA A 77 -8.44 0.23 10.88
C ALA A 77 -8.92 1.59 10.35
N ALA A 78 -10.23 1.85 10.45
CA ALA A 78 -10.91 3.01 9.89
C ALA A 78 -10.38 4.38 10.32
N ASN A 79 -9.89 4.46 11.55
CA ASN A 79 -9.35 5.68 12.17
C ASN A 79 -7.87 5.91 11.87
N ASP A 80 -7.28 5.12 10.95
CA ASP A 80 -5.87 5.21 10.60
C ASP A 80 -5.67 5.09 9.07
N PHE A 81 -4.46 5.40 8.62
CA PHE A 81 -4.01 5.22 7.25
C PHE A 81 -2.51 4.87 7.23
N SER A 82 -2.09 4.11 6.23
CA SER A 82 -0.68 3.96 5.88
C SER A 82 -0.25 5.20 5.11
N CYS A 83 0.65 6.00 5.70
CA CYS A 83 1.15 7.21 5.07
C CYS A 83 2.02 6.89 3.87
N PHE A 84 2.17 7.86 2.96
CA PHE A 84 3.07 7.72 1.83
C PHE A 84 4.47 7.34 2.28
N HIS A 85 4.97 6.25 1.72
CA HIS A 85 6.32 5.76 1.93
C HIS A 85 6.81 5.07 0.66
N LYS A 86 8.10 4.75 0.62
CA LYS A 86 8.76 4.11 -0.50
C LYS A 86 9.78 3.11 0.03
N ILE A 87 9.97 2.02 -0.72
CA ILE A 87 10.97 0.99 -0.43
C ILE A 87 11.69 0.60 -1.73
N LYS A 88 12.83 -0.08 -1.57
CA LYS A 88 13.68 -0.54 -2.69
C LYS A 88 13.42 -1.97 -3.14
N ALA A 89 12.27 -2.54 -2.74
CA ALA A 89 11.85 -3.89 -3.11
C ALA A 89 10.48 -3.87 -3.77
N PHE A 90 10.16 -4.91 -4.54
CA PHE A 90 8.77 -5.16 -4.90
C PHE A 90 8.01 -5.56 -3.66
N GLU A 91 6.81 -5.00 -3.47
CA GLU A 91 5.91 -5.42 -2.41
C GLU A 91 4.57 -5.87 -2.97
N GLN A 92 4.22 -7.11 -2.65
CA GLN A 92 2.95 -7.71 -3.02
C GLN A 92 1.98 -7.67 -1.84
N TRP A 93 0.85 -7.00 -2.05
CA TRP A 93 -0.24 -6.88 -1.08
C TRP A 93 -1.33 -7.90 -1.40
N HIS A 94 -1.86 -8.55 -0.36
CA HIS A 94 -2.92 -9.56 -0.47
C HIS A 94 -4.05 -9.23 0.49
N TYR A 95 -5.28 -9.18 0.02
CA TYR A 95 -6.44 -9.11 0.90
C TYR A 95 -6.67 -10.46 1.58
N TYR A 96 -6.77 -10.48 2.91
CA TYR A 96 -7.11 -11.70 3.65
C TYR A 96 -8.54 -11.66 4.18
N CYS A 97 -8.88 -10.65 4.97
CA CYS A 97 -10.22 -10.48 5.51
C CYS A 97 -10.46 -9.04 5.97
N GLY A 98 -11.69 -8.76 6.37
CA GLY A 98 -12.11 -7.42 6.76
C GLY A 98 -13.56 -7.18 6.39
N ASN A 99 -14.07 -6.04 6.82
CA ASN A 99 -15.40 -5.53 6.53
C ASN A 99 -15.34 -4.22 5.73
N SER A 100 -14.22 -3.93 5.06
CA SER A 100 -14.02 -2.80 4.14
C SER A 100 -13.17 -3.25 2.95
N SER A 101 -12.93 -2.35 2.00
CA SER A 101 -11.93 -2.54 0.94
C SER A 101 -10.68 -1.72 1.27
N LEU A 102 -9.50 -2.25 0.97
CA LEU A 102 -8.24 -1.53 1.13
C LEU A 102 -7.87 -0.86 -0.18
N ILE A 103 -7.67 0.44 -0.17
CA ILE A 103 -7.16 1.19 -1.31
C ILE A 103 -5.65 1.35 -1.14
N VAL A 104 -4.87 0.93 -2.12
CA VAL A 104 -3.42 1.17 -2.21
C VAL A 104 -3.20 2.21 -3.31
N HIS A 105 -2.80 3.42 -2.92
CA HIS A 105 -2.45 4.52 -3.80
C HIS A 105 -0.98 4.42 -4.17
N VAL A 106 -0.65 4.62 -5.45
CA VAL A 106 0.73 4.55 -5.94
C VAL A 106 1.05 5.77 -6.78
N LEU A 107 2.12 6.48 -6.43
CA LEU A 107 2.71 7.56 -7.20
C LEU A 107 4.03 7.08 -7.78
N ASP A 108 4.10 7.00 -9.11
CA ASP A 108 5.30 6.60 -9.84
C ASP A 108 6.09 7.84 -10.26
N GLY A 109 7.19 8.06 -9.54
CA GLY A 109 8.13 9.14 -9.79
C GLY A 109 9.27 8.78 -10.76
N ARG A 110 9.33 7.55 -11.26
CA ARG A 110 10.53 7.04 -11.96
C ARG A 110 10.62 7.50 -13.42
N SER A 111 9.50 7.93 -14.01
CA SER A 111 9.47 8.57 -15.34
C SER A 111 9.27 10.08 -15.24
N ASP A 112 9.71 10.81 -16.28
CA ASP A 112 9.46 12.25 -16.43
C ASP A 112 7.95 12.56 -16.45
N ASP A 113 7.17 11.67 -17.08
CA ASP A 113 5.72 11.66 -17.01
C ASP A 113 5.30 11.03 -15.66
N LYS A 114 5.23 11.84 -14.60
CA LYS A 114 4.85 11.42 -13.25
C LYS A 114 3.43 10.87 -13.27
N LYS A 115 3.21 9.71 -12.65
CA LYS A 115 1.91 9.03 -12.73
C LYS A 115 1.32 8.66 -11.39
N TYR A 116 -0.01 8.64 -11.32
CA TYR A 116 -0.78 8.18 -10.18
C TYR A 116 -1.68 7.00 -10.57
N GLY A 117 -1.79 5.99 -9.71
CA GLY A 117 -2.73 4.89 -9.85
C GLY A 117 -3.24 4.41 -8.49
N LYS A 118 -4.31 3.62 -8.48
CA LYS A 118 -4.80 2.99 -7.25
C LYS A 118 -5.32 1.58 -7.47
N PHE A 119 -5.08 0.73 -6.48
CA PHE A 119 -5.64 -0.62 -6.40
C PHE A 119 -6.66 -0.67 -5.27
N ILE A 120 -7.79 -1.32 -5.49
CA ILE A 120 -8.80 -1.60 -4.46
C ILE A 120 -8.78 -3.10 -4.20
N LEU A 121 -8.40 -3.48 -2.99
CA LEU A 121 -8.29 -4.87 -2.58
C LEU A 121 -9.50 -5.27 -1.73
N ASN A 122 -10.23 -6.31 -2.16
CA ASN A 122 -11.30 -6.92 -1.38
C ASN A 122 -11.53 -8.39 -1.77
N ASN A 123 -12.27 -9.15 -0.95
CA ASN A 123 -12.72 -10.51 -1.24
C ASN A 123 -14.12 -10.58 -1.88
N HIS A 124 -14.73 -9.43 -2.16
CA HIS A 124 -16.08 -9.31 -2.71
C HIS A 124 -16.09 -9.19 -4.24
N CYS A 125 -15.09 -9.75 -4.93
CA CYS A 125 -15.15 -10.03 -6.37
C CYS A 125 -16.20 -11.12 -6.66
N TRP A 126 -17.46 -10.87 -6.34
CA TRP A 126 -18.59 -11.60 -6.89
C TRP A 126 -18.86 -11.01 -8.26
N THR A 127 -18.40 -11.73 -9.29
CA THR A 127 -18.85 -11.51 -10.66
C THR A 127 -20.35 -11.83 -10.71
N GLN A 128 -21.21 -10.82 -10.80
CA GLN A 128 -22.57 -11.07 -11.26
C GLN A 128 -22.49 -11.14 -12.79
N GLN A 129 -22.59 -12.35 -13.33
CA GLN A 129 -22.69 -12.55 -14.77
C GLN A 129 -24.09 -12.13 -15.19
N ASP A 130 -24.22 -10.98 -15.87
CA ASP A 130 -25.48 -10.63 -16.50
C ASP A 130 -25.66 -11.58 -17.70
N SER A 131 -26.72 -12.41 -17.68
CA SER A 131 -26.99 -13.36 -18.76
C SER A 131 -27.32 -12.70 -20.10
N SER A 132 -27.45 -11.37 -20.14
CA SER A 132 -27.81 -10.59 -21.33
C SER A 132 -26.64 -9.85 -21.99
N GLU A 133 -25.53 -9.65 -21.29
CA GLU A 133 -24.34 -8.96 -21.79
C GLU A 133 -23.11 -9.78 -21.46
N ASN A 134 -22.21 -10.00 -22.42
CA ASN A 134 -20.95 -10.73 -22.21
C ASN A 134 -19.93 -9.89 -21.38
N SER A 135 -20.42 -9.11 -20.41
CA SER A 135 -19.66 -8.17 -19.59
C SER A 135 -19.93 -8.44 -18.09
N VAL A 136 -18.87 -8.33 -17.28
CA VAL A 136 -18.90 -8.54 -15.83
C VAL A 136 -19.05 -7.18 -15.15
N ARG A 137 -20.07 -7.02 -14.29
CA ARG A 137 -20.29 -5.81 -13.48
C ARG A 137 -19.88 -6.08 -12.03
N HIS A 138 -19.13 -5.17 -11.42
CA HIS A 138 -18.81 -5.24 -10.00
C HIS A 138 -19.70 -4.27 -9.26
N LEU A 139 -20.23 -4.69 -8.12
CA LEU A 139 -21.09 -3.87 -7.30
C LEU A 139 -20.46 -3.72 -5.91
N ASN A 140 -20.64 -2.57 -5.27
CA ASN A 140 -20.36 -2.44 -3.84
C ASN A 140 -21.46 -3.15 -3.01
N HIS A 141 -21.30 -3.19 -1.69
CA HIS A 141 -22.28 -3.77 -0.76
C HIS A 141 -23.67 -3.13 -0.79
N GLU A 142 -23.82 -1.96 -1.44
CA GLU A 142 -25.07 -1.21 -1.61
C GLU A 142 -25.66 -1.38 -3.02
N GLY A 143 -25.03 -2.18 -3.89
CA GLY A 143 -25.48 -2.39 -5.27
C GLY A 143 -25.03 -1.31 -6.27
N ASN A 144 -24.12 -0.40 -5.88
CA ASN A 144 -23.56 0.62 -6.76
C ASN A 144 -22.46 0.04 -7.66
N LEU A 145 -22.47 0.40 -8.94
CA LEU A 145 -21.49 -0.05 -9.93
C LEU A 145 -20.07 0.41 -9.56
N LEU A 146 -19.23 -0.54 -9.18
CA LEU A 146 -17.78 -0.38 -9.21
C LEU A 146 -17.36 -0.62 -10.66
N THR A 147 -16.96 0.42 -11.39
CA THR A 147 -16.41 0.26 -12.74
C THR A 147 -15.01 -0.34 -12.64
N PRO A 148 -14.81 -1.62 -13.01
CA PRO A 148 -13.50 -2.25 -12.99
C PRO A 148 -12.87 -2.04 -14.36
N VAL A 149 -11.68 -1.44 -14.41
CA VAL A 149 -10.86 -1.54 -15.61
C VAL A 149 -10.13 -2.88 -15.54
N TYR A 150 -10.74 -3.91 -16.15
CA TYR A 150 -10.05 -5.17 -16.38
C TYR A 150 -8.97 -4.99 -17.44
N GLY A 151 -7.74 -4.71 -17.01
CA GLY A 151 -6.55 -4.78 -17.84
C GLY A 151 -6.32 -6.22 -18.28
N ASN A 152 -6.60 -6.50 -19.55
CA ASN A 152 -6.37 -7.78 -20.18
C ASN A 152 -4.86 -7.91 -20.48
N CYS A 153 -4.05 -8.37 -19.53
CA CYS A 153 -2.61 -8.55 -19.73
C CYS A 153 -2.18 -9.94 -19.24
N LYS A 154 -2.26 -10.92 -20.15
CA LYS A 154 -1.49 -12.17 -20.02
C LYS A 154 -0.02 -11.82 -20.30
N ASN A 155 0.84 -12.05 -19.32
CA ASN A 155 2.30 -12.15 -19.44
C ASN A 155 3.15 -10.87 -19.51
N ASP A 156 2.79 -9.83 -18.75
CA ASP A 156 3.81 -9.00 -18.10
C ASP A 156 3.28 -8.64 -16.71
N MET A 157 4.11 -8.82 -15.69
CA MET A 157 3.75 -8.57 -14.28
C MET A 157 3.01 -7.24 -14.18
N LYS A 158 1.84 -7.22 -13.52
CA LYS A 158 0.93 -6.06 -13.35
C LYS A 158 1.70 -4.84 -12.81
N GLN A 159 2.47 -4.18 -13.68
CA GLN A 159 3.17 -2.94 -13.41
C GLN A 159 2.11 -1.86 -13.34
N VAL A 160 2.20 -1.04 -12.29
CA VAL A 160 1.38 0.13 -11.97
C VAL A 160 0.80 0.73 -13.25
N LEU A 161 -0.48 0.43 -13.50
CA LEU A 161 -1.20 1.00 -14.62
C LEU A 161 -1.80 2.32 -14.17
N LEU A 162 -1.53 3.31 -14.98
CA LEU A 162 -1.50 4.72 -14.65
C LEU A 162 -2.89 5.29 -14.93
N ASN A 163 -3.44 6.06 -13.99
CA ASN A 163 -4.80 6.61 -14.04
C ASN A 163 -5.92 5.56 -14.14
N GLN A 164 -5.67 4.33 -13.68
CA GLN A 164 -6.67 3.25 -13.68
C GLN A 164 -6.96 2.76 -12.26
N THR A 165 -8.20 2.32 -12.04
CA THR A 165 -8.62 1.66 -10.79
C THR A 165 -8.79 0.17 -11.06
N PHE A 166 -8.09 -0.65 -10.28
CA PHE A 166 -8.22 -2.11 -10.33
C PHE A 166 -8.90 -2.62 -9.08
N VAL A 167 -9.79 -3.60 -9.23
CA VAL A 167 -10.39 -4.33 -8.11
C VAL A 167 -9.92 -5.78 -8.19
N ASP A 168 -9.18 -6.23 -7.20
CA ASP A 168 -8.61 -7.59 -7.17
C ASP A 168 -8.39 -8.03 -5.71
N ILE A 169 -8.00 -9.27 -5.48
CA ILE A 169 -7.58 -9.75 -4.15
C ILE A 169 -6.11 -9.42 -3.85
N SER A 170 -5.34 -8.96 -4.85
CA SER A 170 -3.92 -8.64 -4.68
C SER A 170 -3.42 -7.58 -5.65
N CYS A 171 -2.35 -6.87 -5.27
CA CYS A 171 -1.60 -5.97 -6.16
C CYS A 171 -0.10 -6.04 -5.87
N ILE A 172 0.71 -5.50 -6.78
CA ILE A 172 2.16 -5.39 -6.66
C ILE A 172 2.54 -3.92 -6.78
N VAL A 173 3.26 -3.41 -5.79
CA VAL A 173 3.90 -2.10 -5.83
C VAL A 173 5.38 -2.29 -6.22
N PRO A 174 5.85 -1.67 -7.31
CA PRO A 174 7.25 -1.71 -7.71
C PRO A 174 8.16 -0.97 -6.74
N PRO A 175 9.46 -1.31 -6.73
CA PRO A 175 10.45 -0.53 -6.00
C PRO A 175 10.47 0.92 -6.50
N ASP A 176 10.83 1.82 -5.60
CA ASP A 176 10.99 3.25 -5.83
C ASP A 176 9.71 4.01 -6.25
N CYS A 177 8.53 3.41 -6.11
CA CYS A 177 7.25 4.13 -6.14
C CYS A 177 6.86 4.58 -4.73
N TRP A 178 6.27 5.78 -4.60
CA TRP A 178 5.62 6.18 -3.36
C TRP A 178 4.26 5.53 -3.27
N PHE A 179 3.89 4.98 -2.13
CA PHE A 179 2.58 4.39 -1.93
C PHE A 179 2.06 4.60 -0.52
N ALA A 180 0.74 4.64 -0.43
CA ALA A 180 -0.03 4.85 0.79
C ALA A 180 -1.26 3.95 0.75
N ALA A 181 -1.84 3.63 1.90
CA ALA A 181 -3.04 2.82 1.95
C ALA A 181 -4.10 3.37 2.91
N GLU A 182 -5.36 3.22 2.52
CA GLU A 182 -6.51 3.62 3.32
C GLU A 182 -7.71 2.70 3.12
N LEU A 183 -8.68 2.74 4.02
CA LEU A 183 -9.93 2.03 3.82
C LEU A 183 -10.89 2.84 2.94
N LEU A 184 -11.62 2.13 2.06
CA LEU A 184 -12.68 2.73 1.23
C LEU A 184 -13.86 3.20 2.08
N ASN A 185 -14.36 2.34 2.98
CA ASN A 185 -15.31 2.72 4.03
C ASN A 185 -14.54 2.87 5.36
N LYS A 186 -14.74 4.01 6.04
CA LYS A 186 -14.05 4.44 7.26
C LYS A 186 -14.99 4.61 8.47
N GLU A 187 -16.13 3.93 8.50
CA GLU A 187 -16.93 3.79 9.72
C GLU A 187 -16.11 3.14 10.86
N GLU A 188 -16.40 3.50 12.11
CA GLU A 188 -15.55 3.25 13.30
C GLU A 188 -15.14 1.79 13.53
N ASP A 189 -15.89 0.83 13.01
CA ASP A 189 -15.63 -0.62 13.16
C ASP A 189 -14.95 -1.27 11.95
N ARG A 190 -14.66 -0.48 10.90
CA ARG A 190 -14.10 -0.98 9.65
C ARG A 190 -12.61 -1.30 9.79
N PHE A 191 -12.21 -2.44 9.23
CA PHE A 191 -10.82 -2.84 9.15
C PHE A 191 -10.57 -3.74 7.93
N VAL A 192 -9.30 -3.83 7.56
CA VAL A 192 -8.77 -4.84 6.63
C VAL A 192 -7.52 -5.47 7.22
N MET A 193 -7.47 -6.80 7.16
CA MET A 193 -6.27 -7.60 7.32
C MET A 193 -5.70 -7.93 5.94
N SER A 194 -4.42 -7.67 5.75
CA SER A 194 -3.66 -7.91 4.55
C SER A 194 -2.39 -8.69 4.85
N GLY A 195 -1.85 -9.37 3.84
CA GLY A 195 -0.49 -9.88 3.87
C GLY A 195 0.38 -9.12 2.88
N CYS A 196 1.53 -8.63 3.35
CA CYS A 196 2.49 -7.93 2.50
C CYS A 196 3.77 -8.76 2.41
N THR A 197 4.23 -9.01 1.18
CA THR A 197 5.46 -9.77 0.92
C THR A 197 6.42 -8.92 0.10
N CYS A 198 7.63 -8.74 0.62
CA CYS A 198 8.70 -8.02 -0.07
C CYS A 198 9.68 -9.00 -0.76
N SER A 199 10.08 -8.68 -1.99
CA SER A 199 11.16 -9.34 -2.71
C SER A 199 12.03 -8.29 -3.42
N PHE A 200 13.28 -8.06 -3.00
CA PHE A 200 13.99 -8.67 -1.87
C PHE A 200 13.34 -8.36 -0.50
N GLY A 201 13.74 -9.09 0.54
CA GLY A 201 13.19 -8.95 1.88
C GLY A 201 13.39 -7.55 2.46
N PHE A 202 12.39 -7.09 3.22
CA PHE A 202 12.34 -5.77 3.82
C PHE A 202 13.51 -5.49 4.78
N ASP A 203 13.99 -4.25 4.73
CA ASP A 203 14.93 -3.67 5.67
C ASP A 203 14.62 -2.17 5.83
N PHE A 204 14.64 -1.69 7.08
CA PHE A 204 14.36 -0.29 7.40
C PHE A 204 15.33 0.71 6.77
N LYS A 205 16.54 0.29 6.36
CA LYS A 205 17.48 1.14 5.62
C LYS A 205 16.95 1.56 4.25
N ASP A 206 15.99 0.81 3.71
CA ASP A 206 15.36 1.10 2.41
C ASP A 206 14.03 1.85 2.56
N PHE A 207 13.53 2.00 3.78
CA PHE A 207 12.23 2.61 4.05
C PHE A 207 12.35 4.13 4.14
N GLU A 208 11.69 4.83 3.22
CA GLU A 208 11.64 6.28 3.18
C GLU A 208 10.20 6.75 3.44
N THR A 209 10.00 7.63 4.42
CA THR A 209 8.70 8.27 4.68
C THR A 209 8.52 9.50 3.81
N GLY A 210 7.36 9.58 3.14
CA GLY A 210 7.02 10.67 2.23
C GLY A 210 6.71 11.97 2.97
N LYS A 211 7.51 13.00 2.71
CA LYS A 211 7.27 14.34 3.24
C LYS A 211 6.29 15.08 2.35
N ARG A 212 5.26 15.71 2.94
CA ARG A 212 4.20 16.40 2.20
C ARG A 212 4.74 17.41 1.18
N GLU A 213 5.63 18.31 1.60
CA GLU A 213 6.18 19.33 0.71
C GLU A 213 7.03 18.74 -0.43
N GLN A 214 7.70 17.61 -0.18
CA GLN A 214 8.50 16.92 -1.20
C GLN A 214 7.56 16.32 -2.25
N LEU A 215 6.55 15.56 -1.81
CA LEU A 215 5.59 14.91 -2.70
C LEU A 215 4.76 15.93 -3.50
N LEU A 216 4.31 17.01 -2.86
CA LEU A 216 3.60 18.09 -3.55
C LEU A 216 4.47 18.73 -4.63
N ARG A 217 5.74 19.03 -4.33
CA ARG A 217 6.66 19.56 -5.36
C ARG A 217 6.90 18.57 -6.48
N GLU A 218 7.10 17.29 -6.15
CA GLU A 218 7.42 16.25 -7.13
C GLU A 218 6.24 15.95 -8.07
N PHE A 219 5.02 15.86 -7.55
CA PHE A 219 3.85 15.39 -8.30
C PHE A 219 2.85 16.49 -8.68
N CYS A 220 2.89 17.66 -8.04
CA CYS A 220 2.02 18.80 -8.37
C CYS A 220 2.80 19.99 -8.94
N GLY A 221 4.13 19.94 -8.97
CA GLY A 221 4.99 21.02 -9.46
C GLY A 221 5.19 22.15 -8.44
N THR A 222 5.90 23.19 -8.87
CA THR A 222 6.27 24.35 -8.03
C THR A 222 5.34 25.55 -8.15
N ASP A 223 4.45 25.54 -9.15
CA ASP A 223 3.56 26.65 -9.47
C ASP A 223 2.31 26.70 -8.57
N GLY A 224 2.24 25.80 -7.58
CA GLY A 224 1.14 25.68 -6.63
C GLY A 224 0.06 24.68 -7.07
N ILE A 225 -1.03 24.67 -6.32
CA ILE A 225 -2.17 23.78 -6.57
C ILE A 225 -3.07 24.40 -7.64
N THR A 226 -3.30 23.67 -8.73
CA THR A 226 -4.17 24.03 -9.85
C THR A 226 -5.44 23.19 -9.83
N GLU A 227 -6.43 23.55 -10.63
CA GLU A 227 -7.65 22.74 -10.78
C GLU A 227 -7.38 21.32 -11.31
N GLU A 228 -6.30 21.13 -12.07
CA GLU A 228 -5.91 19.84 -12.64
C GLU A 228 -5.25 18.92 -11.61
N ASN A 229 -4.51 19.48 -10.64
CA ASN A 229 -3.76 18.69 -9.65
C ASN A 229 -4.38 18.71 -8.23
N LYS A 230 -5.45 19.48 -8.00
CA LYS A 230 -6.05 19.66 -6.66
C LYS A 230 -6.44 18.36 -5.96
N GLU A 231 -6.93 17.37 -6.70
CA GLU A 231 -7.33 16.08 -6.11
C GLU A 231 -6.12 15.27 -5.66
N LEU A 232 -5.05 15.29 -6.46
CA LEU A 232 -3.78 14.65 -6.12
C LEU A 232 -3.11 15.36 -4.94
N ALA A 233 -3.11 16.70 -4.92
CA ALA A 233 -2.59 17.49 -3.80
C ALA A 233 -3.37 17.22 -2.51
N ALA A 234 -4.70 17.11 -2.59
CA ALA A 234 -5.55 16.75 -1.45
C ALA A 234 -5.27 15.32 -0.96
N LEU A 235 -5.06 14.36 -1.87
CA LEU A 235 -4.66 13.00 -1.53
C LEU A 235 -3.31 12.96 -0.80
N ILE A 236 -2.29 13.61 -1.36
CA ILE A 236 -0.95 13.71 -0.76
C ILE A 236 -1.04 14.34 0.63
N THR A 237 -1.78 15.44 0.76
CA THR A 237 -1.95 16.13 2.05
C THR A 237 -2.62 15.21 3.09
N ARG A 238 -3.65 14.47 2.68
CA ARG A 238 -4.43 13.60 3.57
C ARG A 238 -3.69 12.33 3.99
N LEU A 239 -2.80 11.80 3.13
CA LEU A 239 -2.05 10.57 3.37
C LEU A 239 -0.57 10.81 3.72
N THR A 240 -0.23 11.99 4.22
CA THR A 240 1.08 12.30 4.80
C THR A 240 0.93 12.76 6.25
N ARG A 241 1.81 12.29 7.13
CA ARG A 241 1.95 12.80 8.49
C ARG A 241 2.96 13.96 8.49
N GLU A 242 2.70 14.99 9.28
CA GLU A 242 3.65 16.11 9.48
C GLU A 242 4.83 15.71 10.36
#